data_AF-A0A959IV69-F1
#
_entry.id   AF-A0A959IV69-F1
#
_cell.length_a   1.000
_cell.length_b   1.000
_cell.length_c   1.000
_cell.angle_alpha   90.00
_cell.angle_beta   90.00
_cell.angle_gamma   90.00
#
_symmetry.space_group_name_H-M   'P 1'
#
loop_
_entity.id
_entity.type
_entity.pdbx_description
1 polymer ?
#
loop_
_entity_poly.entity_id
_entity_poly.type
_entity_poly.pdbx_seq_one_letter_code
_entity_poly.pdbx_strand_id
1 'polypeptide(L)'
;AWYLGIYIDAIEWVEITNTRGMSQFADGGLVGTKPYVSSANYIDKMGHYCADCRYDKKKKTGPDACPFNSLYWHFFDRHRALLENNPRIGMAYRTWDRMDAEKRVTLLEYADSLLNRLDEL
;
A
#
# COMPACT_ATOMS: atom_id res chain seq x y z
N ALA A 1 8.17 -16.36 -4.31
CA ALA A 1 7.65 -17.65 -4.76
C ALA A 1 6.49 -17.48 -5.74
N TRP A 2 5.46 -16.69 -5.42
CA TRP A 2 4.29 -16.52 -6.31
C TRP A 2 4.64 -15.96 -7.71
N TYR A 3 5.32 -14.82 -7.79
CA TYR A 3 5.74 -14.22 -9.07
C TYR A 3 6.57 -15.18 -9.93
N LEU A 4 7.54 -15.87 -9.30
CA LEU A 4 8.38 -16.89 -9.96
C LEU A 4 7.59 -18.09 -10.51
N GLY A 5 6.43 -18.41 -9.93
CA GLY A 5 5.66 -19.59 -10.29
C GLY A 5 4.54 -19.37 -11.31
N ILE A 6 4.20 -18.11 -11.64
CA ILE A 6 2.98 -17.79 -12.40
C ILE A 6 3.25 -17.15 -13.76
N TYR A 7 4.31 -16.34 -13.89
CA TYR A 7 4.62 -15.70 -15.16
C TYR A 7 5.57 -16.55 -16.01
N ILE A 8 5.29 -16.62 -17.31
CA ILE A 8 6.04 -17.44 -18.28
C ILE A 8 7.51 -17.00 -18.41
N ASP A 9 7.79 -15.73 -18.11
CA ASP A 9 9.10 -15.09 -18.20
C ASP A 9 9.76 -14.92 -16.83
N ALA A 10 9.18 -15.49 -15.76
CA ALA A 10 9.76 -15.39 -14.43
C ALA A 10 10.92 -16.40 -14.27
N ILE A 11 12.13 -15.88 -14.43
CA ILE A 11 13.38 -16.56 -14.06
C ILE A 11 14.01 -15.76 -12.92
N GLU A 12 14.51 -16.44 -11.89
CA GLU A 12 14.94 -15.83 -10.62
C GLU A 12 15.82 -14.59 -10.79
N TRP A 13 16.81 -14.63 -11.70
CA TRP A 13 17.74 -13.52 -11.90
C TRP A 13 17.05 -12.21 -12.35
N VAL A 14 15.92 -12.30 -13.05
CA VAL A 14 15.07 -11.14 -13.41
C VAL A 14 14.05 -10.85 -12.31
N GLU A 15 13.38 -11.90 -11.83
CA GLU A 15 12.23 -11.78 -10.94
C GLU A 15 12.60 -11.23 -9.56
N ILE A 16 13.72 -11.66 -8.98
CA ILE A 16 14.04 -11.36 -7.58
C ILE A 16 14.27 -9.86 -7.34
N THR A 17 14.91 -9.16 -8.28
CA THR A 17 15.20 -7.73 -8.16
C THR A 17 13.93 -6.89 -8.35
N ASN A 18 13.05 -7.32 -9.27
CA ASN A 18 11.74 -6.70 -9.47
C ASN A 18 10.82 -6.91 -8.27
N THR A 19 10.74 -8.14 -7.75
CA THR A 19 9.85 -8.47 -6.63
C THR A 19 10.40 -7.93 -5.32
N ARG A 20 11.61 -8.34 -4.89
CA ARG A 20 12.12 -7.96 -3.56
C ARG A 20 12.58 -6.51 -3.50
N GLY A 21 13.24 -6.02 -4.55
CA GLY A 21 13.77 -4.66 -4.58
C GLY A 21 12.70 -3.66 -4.97
N MET A 22 12.31 -3.67 -6.23
CA MET A 22 11.42 -2.65 -6.78
C MET A 22 10.02 -2.69 -6.14
N SER A 23 9.36 -3.85 -6.13
CA SER A 23 7.97 -3.97 -5.66
C SER A 23 7.85 -3.93 -4.14
N GLN A 24 8.60 -4.76 -3.42
CA GLN A 24 8.46 -4.92 -1.97
C GLN A 24 9.36 -3.99 -1.15
N PHE A 25 10.33 -3.31 -1.77
CA PHE A 25 11.29 -2.44 -1.09
C PHE A 25 12.07 -3.14 0.05
N ALA A 26 12.21 -4.46 -0.04
CA ALA A 26 12.86 -5.28 0.98
C ALA A 26 14.39 -5.18 0.94
N ASP A 27 14.95 -4.57 -0.10
CA ASP A 27 16.38 -4.27 -0.24
C ASP A 27 16.79 -2.91 0.37
N GLY A 28 15.85 -2.19 0.99
CA GLY A 28 16.09 -0.87 1.58
C GLY A 28 16.33 0.25 0.56
N GLY A 29 16.02 0.02 -0.71
CA GLY A 29 16.15 1.00 -1.78
C GLY A 29 17.41 0.88 -2.63
N LEU A 30 17.97 -0.33 -2.74
CA LEU A 30 19.07 -0.59 -3.67
C LEU A 30 18.61 -0.41 -5.13
N VAL A 31 17.43 -0.92 -5.47
CA VAL A 31 16.85 -0.81 -6.82
C VAL A 31 15.93 0.41 -6.97
N GLY A 32 15.25 0.82 -5.90
CA GLY A 32 14.26 1.89 -5.93
C GLY A 32 14.56 3.02 -4.93
N THR A 33 14.15 4.25 -5.23
CA THR A 33 14.36 5.38 -4.30
C THR A 33 13.25 5.55 -3.25
N LYS A 34 12.15 4.81 -3.40
CA LYS A 34 10.99 4.81 -2.49
C LYS A 34 10.19 3.51 -2.64
N PRO A 35 9.42 3.10 -1.62
CA PRO A 35 8.46 2.01 -1.78
C PRO A 35 7.34 2.40 -2.75
N TYR A 36 7.01 1.51 -3.69
CA TYR A 36 5.88 1.69 -4.61
C TYR A 36 4.58 1.21 -3.96
N VAL A 37 4.08 2.00 -3.01
CA VAL A 37 2.77 1.80 -2.38
C VAL A 37 1.80 2.90 -2.82
N SER A 38 0.52 2.57 -2.91
CA SER A 38 -0.50 3.54 -3.31
C SER A 38 -1.86 3.22 -2.67
N SER A 39 -2.72 4.24 -2.62
CA SER A 39 -4.13 4.07 -2.27
C SER A 39 -4.99 3.85 -3.52
N ALA A 40 -6.29 3.63 -3.34
CA ALA A 40 -7.23 3.43 -4.45
C ALA A 40 -7.21 4.60 -5.46
N ASN A 41 -6.83 5.81 -5.03
CA ASN A 41 -6.73 6.98 -5.89
C ASN A 41 -5.71 6.83 -7.03
N TYR A 42 -4.65 6.05 -6.85
CA TYR A 42 -3.71 5.78 -7.94
C TYR A 42 -4.30 4.77 -8.93
N ILE A 43 -4.86 3.67 -8.42
CA ILE A 43 -5.49 2.61 -9.23
C ILE A 43 -6.60 3.19 -10.11
N ASP A 44 -7.43 4.07 -9.54
CA ASP A 44 -8.51 4.74 -10.25
C ASP A 44 -8.03 5.69 -11.36
N LYS A 45 -6.92 6.40 -11.13
CA LYS A 45 -6.37 7.32 -12.14
C LYS A 45 -5.71 6.60 -13.30
N MET A 46 -5.17 5.42 -13.04
CA MET A 46 -4.35 4.66 -14.00
C MET A 46 -5.14 3.55 -14.72
N GLY A 47 -6.41 3.34 -14.39
CA GLY A 47 -7.21 2.29 -14.99
C GLY A 47 -8.71 2.49 -14.79
N HIS A 48 -9.50 1.46 -15.13
CA HIS A 48 -10.96 1.50 -15.09
C HIS A 48 -11.57 0.57 -14.04
N TYR A 49 -10.74 -0.14 -13.26
CA TYR A 49 -11.17 -1.18 -12.33
C TYR A 49 -12.14 -0.69 -11.25
N CYS A 50 -12.05 0.59 -10.86
CA CYS A 50 -12.88 1.13 -9.79
C CYS A 50 -14.32 1.46 -10.22
N ALA A 51 -14.64 1.47 -11.52
CA ALA A 51 -15.98 1.81 -12.00
C ALA A 51 -17.03 0.77 -11.60
N ASP A 52 -16.68 -0.51 -11.73
CA ASP A 52 -17.56 -1.66 -11.45
C ASP A 52 -17.15 -2.43 -10.19
N CYS A 53 -16.29 -1.83 -9.35
CA CYS A 53 -15.80 -2.47 -8.14
C CYS A 53 -16.86 -2.41 -7.02
N ARG A 54 -16.99 -3.49 -6.24
CA ARG A 54 -17.82 -3.53 -5.03
C ARG A 54 -17.43 -2.47 -3.99
N TYR A 55 -16.15 -2.10 -3.97
CA TYR A 55 -15.60 -1.14 -3.04
C TYR A 55 -15.62 0.29 -3.61
N ASP A 56 -15.99 1.25 -2.76
CA ASP A 56 -15.92 2.67 -3.04
C ASP A 56 -14.47 3.18 -2.83
N LYS A 57 -13.84 3.58 -3.93
CA LYS A 57 -12.50 4.19 -3.98
C LYS A 57 -12.34 5.46 -3.14
N LYS A 58 -13.43 6.18 -2.84
CA LYS A 58 -13.41 7.44 -2.06
C LYS A 58 -13.52 7.20 -0.55
N LYS A 59 -14.17 6.12 -0.13
CA LYS A 59 -14.30 5.74 1.28
C LYS A 59 -12.97 5.19 1.80
N LYS A 60 -12.57 5.60 3.01
CA LYS A 60 -11.33 5.14 3.65
C LYS A 60 -11.56 4.11 4.76
N THR A 61 -12.77 4.03 5.30
CA THR A 61 -13.18 3.08 6.34
C THR A 61 -14.63 2.65 6.13
N GLY A 62 -15.03 1.56 6.79
CA GLY A 62 -16.38 0.99 6.69
C GLY A 62 -16.50 -0.08 5.60
N PRO A 63 -17.59 -0.86 5.58
CA PRO A 63 -17.67 -2.13 4.86
C PRO A 63 -17.50 -2.04 3.34
N ASP A 64 -17.80 -0.88 2.74
CA ASP A 64 -17.61 -0.67 1.30
C ASP A 64 -16.29 0.03 0.97
N ALA A 65 -15.45 0.38 1.94
CA ALA A 65 -14.23 1.12 1.65
C ALA A 65 -13.19 0.25 0.95
N CYS A 66 -12.57 0.78 -0.11
CA CYS A 66 -11.48 0.09 -0.76
C CYS A 66 -10.34 -0.20 0.23
N PRO A 67 -9.93 -1.47 0.42
CA PRO A 67 -8.90 -1.85 1.39
C PRO A 67 -7.57 -1.09 1.22
N PHE A 68 -7.20 -0.75 -0.03
CA PHE A 68 -6.00 0.02 -0.33
C PHE A 68 -5.94 1.38 0.38
N ASN A 69 -7.08 1.98 0.72
CA ASN A 69 -7.10 3.30 1.34
C ASN A 69 -6.62 3.30 2.79
N SER A 70 -7.12 2.37 3.62
CA SER A 70 -6.68 2.25 5.02
C SER A 70 -5.31 1.57 5.11
N LEU A 71 -5.09 0.50 4.33
CA LEU A 71 -3.81 -0.22 4.30
C LEU A 71 -2.63 0.65 3.85
N TYR A 72 -2.86 1.63 2.96
CA TYR A 72 -1.85 2.62 2.58
C TYR A 72 -1.36 3.44 3.79
N TRP A 73 -2.27 3.96 4.60
CA TRP A 73 -1.89 4.75 5.77
C TRP A 73 -1.31 3.88 6.88
N HIS A 74 -1.89 2.70 7.09
CA HIS A 74 -1.35 1.70 8.01
C HIS A 74 0.09 1.30 7.66
N PHE A 75 0.42 1.18 6.37
CA PHE A 75 1.79 0.92 5.91
C PHE A 75 2.77 2.04 6.32
N PHE A 76 2.39 3.31 6.16
CA PHE A 76 3.27 4.43 6.53
C PHE A 76 3.40 4.56 8.04
N ASP A 77 2.32 4.39 8.79
CA ASP A 77 2.35 4.50 10.24
C ASP A 77 3.25 3.42 10.87
N ARG A 78 3.04 2.14 10.52
CA ARG A 78 3.82 1.02 11.07
C ARG A 78 5.31 1.06 10.72
N HIS A 79 5.69 1.70 9.61
CA HIS A 79 7.08 1.77 9.14
C HIS A 79 7.70 3.15 9.29
N ARG A 80 7.08 4.04 10.07
CA ARG A 80 7.50 5.45 10.20
C ARG A 80 9.00 5.58 10.51
N ALA A 81 9.49 4.87 11.52
CA ALA A 81 10.90 4.94 11.94
C ALA A 81 11.91 4.60 10.82
N LEU A 82 11.52 3.75 9.86
CA LEU A 82 12.39 3.35 8.75
C LEU A 82 12.30 4.32 7.57
N LEU A 83 11.16 4.99 7.41
CA LEU A 83 10.78 5.63 6.15
C LEU A 83 10.60 7.15 6.27
N GLU A 84 10.43 7.72 7.47
CA GLU A 84 10.13 9.15 7.64
C GLU A 84 11.23 10.08 7.14
N ASN A 85 12.48 9.61 7.20
CA ASN A 85 13.64 10.35 6.71
C ASN A 85 13.82 10.24 5.18
N ASN A 86 12.99 9.48 4.47
CA ASN A 86 13.07 9.40 3.01
C ASN A 86 12.44 10.65 2.37
N PRO A 87 13.22 11.50 1.67
CA PRO A 87 12.75 12.78 1.14
C PRO A 87 11.67 12.64 0.06
N ARG A 88 11.59 11.48 -0.61
CA ARG A 88 10.61 11.22 -1.70
C ARG A 88 9.21 10.94 -1.19
N ILE A 89 9.05 10.61 0.10
CA ILE A 89 7.76 10.23 0.71
C ILE A 89 7.37 11.12 1.89
N GLY A 90 8.17 12.14 2.25
CA GLY A 90 7.88 13.06 3.35
C GLY A 90 6.54 13.81 3.23
N MET A 91 5.96 13.96 2.04
CA MET A 91 4.60 14.51 1.87
C MET A 91 3.51 13.59 2.44
N ALA A 92 3.70 12.27 2.41
CA ALA A 92 2.75 11.32 2.98
C ALA A 92 2.69 11.50 4.50
N TYR A 93 3.84 11.53 5.18
CA TYR A 93 3.92 11.77 6.63
C TYR A 93 3.36 13.12 7.04
N ARG A 94 3.67 14.20 6.32
CA ARG A 94 3.05 15.52 6.57
C ARG A 94 1.54 15.50 6.42
N THR A 95 1.01 14.71 5.49
CA THR A 95 -0.44 14.57 5.31
C THR A 95 -1.04 13.75 6.45
N TRP A 96 -0.37 12.68 6.87
CA TRP A 96 -0.75 11.84 8.00
C TRP A 96 -0.82 12.66 9.30
N ASP A 97 0.24 13.41 9.60
CA ASP A 97 0.35 14.20 10.85
C ASP A 97 -0.66 15.34 10.95
N ARG A 98 -1.19 15.80 9.82
CA ARG A 98 -2.27 16.80 9.76
C ARG A 98 -3.67 16.21 9.93
N MET A 99 -3.83 14.89 9.91
CA MET A 99 -5.13 14.27 10.14
C MET A 99 -5.48 14.28 11.64
N ASP A 100 -6.76 14.49 11.93
CA ASP A 100 -7.30 14.39 13.28
C ASP A 100 -6.92 13.07 13.94
N ALA A 101 -6.59 13.10 15.23
CA ALA A 101 -6.13 11.92 15.96
C ALA A 101 -7.17 10.79 15.93
N GLU A 102 -8.45 11.11 16.15
CA GLU A 102 -9.57 10.16 16.08
C GLU A 102 -9.66 9.49 14.71
N LYS A 103 -9.47 10.27 13.63
CA LYS A 103 -9.49 9.75 12.27
C LYS A 103 -8.32 8.81 11.99
N ARG A 104 -7.13 9.10 12.53
CA ARG A 104 -5.97 8.21 12.43
C ARG A 104 -6.23 6.89 13.13
N VAL A 105 -6.72 6.92 14.38
CA VAL A 105 -7.08 5.72 15.14
C VAL A 105 -8.09 4.88 14.36
N THR A 106 -9.20 5.50 13.90
CA THR A 106 -10.24 4.80 13.12
C THR A 106 -9.68 4.15 11.84
N LEU A 107 -8.74 4.81 11.14
CA LEU A 107 -8.11 4.27 9.94
C LEU A 107 -7.24 3.05 10.24
N LEU A 108 -6.47 3.10 11.34
CA LEU A 108 -5.58 2.01 11.74
C LEU A 108 -6.39 0.82 12.24
N GLU A 109 -7.38 1.03 13.11
CA GLU A 109 -8.26 -0.04 13.58
C GLU A 109 -8.99 -0.74 12.44
N TYR A 110 -9.47 0.03 11.46
CA TYR A 110 -10.08 -0.55 10.26
C TYR A 110 -9.06 -1.34 9.44
N ALA A 111 -7.83 -0.83 9.25
CA ALA A 111 -6.77 -1.56 8.57
C ALA A 111 -6.42 -2.88 9.28
N ASP A 112 -6.31 -2.88 10.60
CA ASP A 112 -6.08 -4.09 11.40
C ASP A 112 -7.23 -5.09 11.24
N SER A 113 -8.48 -4.61 11.22
CA SER A 113 -9.65 -5.47 10.99
C SER A 113 -9.66 -6.14 9.61
N LEU A 114 -9.07 -5.49 8.59
CA LEU A 114 -8.89 -6.06 7.26
C LEU A 114 -7.75 -7.09 7.26
N LEU A 115 -6.62 -6.77 7.91
CA LEU A 115 -5.48 -7.68 8.02
C LEU A 115 -5.83 -8.98 8.74
N ASN A 116 -6.68 -8.90 9.77
CA ASN A 116 -7.16 -10.07 10.50
C ASN A 116 -8.13 -10.96 9.71
N ARG A 117 -8.65 -10.48 8.56
CA ARG A 117 -9.62 -11.18 7.71
C ARG A 117 -9.23 -11.15 6.24
N LEU A 118 -7.92 -11.17 5.95
CA LEU A 118 -7.39 -11.09 4.58
C LEU A 118 -7.98 -12.15 3.66
N ASP A 119 -8.25 -13.35 4.19
CA ASP A 119 -8.80 -14.48 3.43
C ASP A 119 -10.30 -14.32 3.09
N GLU A 120 -10.96 -13.30 3.64
CA GLU A 120 -12.40 -13.02 3.46
C GLU A 120 -12.70 -11.77 2.61
N LEU A 121 -11.66 -11.05 2.16
CA LEU A 121 -11.79 -9.81 1.38
C LEU A 121 -12.13 -10.03 -0.09
#